data_AF-A0A960RNQ1-F1
#
_entry.id   AF-A0A960RNQ1-F1
#
_cell.length_a   1.000
_cell.length_b   1.000
_cell.length_c   1.000
_cell.angle_alpha   90.00
_cell.angle_beta   90.00
_cell.angle_gamma   90.00
#
_symmetry.space_group_name_H-M   'P 1'
#
loop_
_entity.id
_entity.type
_entity.pdbx_description
1 polymer ?
#
loop_
_entity_poly.entity_id
_entity_poly.type
_entity_poly.pdbx_seq_one_letter_code
_entity_poly.pdbx_strand_id
1 'polypeptide(L)'
;MSYFKRLLAKFFDYALLYSVLYLIGSKLDIVRNNVLITALVLIVPILWVMFETLFLKIFGTTPGKALLGIRLKEKLSLKKSFIRSLCSLCPLFIFKKVEPDFVYKNCGISRLIVSVLMITAFTTSSIIWDQMHPRSTATFSMHTEEYTDWTPHSGDLFTIYFPAKPESTTDTLVLPEDYDDLPLTEHKASLNSIDYSIAYTTMPKAWLKYSNSMIIKYSVKYMAREMEDTTIVSRAYAQHGPHQAVDYVLNSKGKQITGRMLLIKDRMYKIEVTHEPSADISHQAELFFQSFIPN
;
A
#
# COMPACT_ATOMS: atom_id res chain seq x y z
N MET A 1 9.31 32.34 -24.64
CA MET A 1 8.48 32.44 -23.41
C MET A 1 7.11 31.76 -23.51
N SER A 2 6.40 31.82 -24.65
CA SER A 2 5.07 31.19 -24.83
C SER A 2 5.04 29.65 -24.64
N TYR A 3 6.06 28.94 -25.13
CA TYR A 3 6.14 27.48 -25.06
C TYR A 3 6.28 26.94 -23.63
N PHE A 4 7.19 27.52 -22.84
CA PHE A 4 7.41 27.10 -21.45
C PHE A 4 6.12 27.21 -20.62
N LYS A 5 5.35 28.30 -20.79
CA LYS A 5 4.04 28.45 -20.13
C LYS A 5 3.05 27.36 -20.56
N ARG A 6 3.04 26.95 -21.83
CA ARG A 6 2.17 25.86 -22.29
C ARG A 6 2.58 24.50 -21.71
N LEU A 7 3.88 24.23 -21.66
CA LEU A 7 4.42 23.01 -21.05
C LEU A 7 4.07 22.94 -19.57
N LEU A 8 4.29 24.04 -18.84
CA LEU A 8 3.98 24.15 -17.42
C LEU A 8 2.48 23.98 -17.14
N ALA A 9 1.62 24.59 -17.96
CA ALA A 9 0.17 24.39 -17.88
C ALA A 9 -0.22 22.91 -18.04
N LYS A 10 0.35 22.21 -19.03
CA LYS A 10 0.09 20.79 -19.26
C LYS A 10 0.59 19.92 -18.11
N PHE A 11 1.79 20.20 -17.61
CA PHE A 11 2.35 19.48 -16.47
C PHE A 11 1.43 19.60 -15.25
N PHE A 12 0.95 20.82 -14.95
CA PHE A 12 0.01 21.06 -13.86
C PHE A 12 -1.31 20.30 -14.06
N ASP A 13 -1.88 20.38 -15.26
CA ASP A 13 -3.12 19.68 -15.63
C ASP A 13 -3.00 18.15 -15.44
N TYR A 14 -1.91 17.54 -15.92
CA TYR A 14 -1.65 16.11 -15.73
C TYR A 14 -1.37 15.74 -14.28
N ALA A 15 -0.56 16.54 -13.57
CA ALA A 15 -0.29 16.33 -12.16
C ALA A 15 -1.61 16.33 -11.38
N LEU A 16 -2.49 17.30 -11.62
CA LEU A 16 -3.79 17.39 -10.97
C LEU A 16 -4.67 16.15 -11.21
N LEU A 17 -4.78 15.69 -12.46
CA LEU A 17 -5.55 14.46 -12.74
C LEU A 17 -4.90 13.24 -12.08
N TYR A 18 -3.58 13.13 -12.12
CA TYR A 18 -2.83 12.07 -11.46
C TYR A 18 -3.09 12.06 -9.95
N SER A 19 -3.08 13.22 -9.28
CA SER A 19 -3.38 13.35 -7.85
C SER A 19 -4.77 12.82 -7.51
N VAL A 20 -5.77 13.18 -8.32
CA VAL A 20 -7.16 12.77 -8.10
C VAL A 20 -7.29 11.26 -8.26
N LEU A 21 -6.71 10.68 -9.31
CA LEU A 21 -6.72 9.24 -9.53
C LEU A 21 -5.92 8.48 -8.47
N TYR A 22 -4.79 9.01 -8.03
CA TYR A 22 -4.00 8.45 -6.94
C TYR A 22 -4.79 8.44 -5.62
N LEU A 23 -5.48 9.53 -5.29
CA LEU A 23 -6.29 9.63 -4.08
C LEU A 23 -7.51 8.70 -4.11
N ILE A 24 -8.12 8.51 -5.27
CA ILE A 24 -9.18 7.51 -5.46
C ILE A 24 -8.60 6.10 -5.33
N GLY A 25 -7.47 5.83 -5.99
CA GLY A 25 -6.82 4.53 -5.99
C GLY A 25 -6.27 4.13 -4.62
N SER A 26 -5.82 5.08 -3.81
CA SER A 26 -5.33 4.81 -2.46
C SER A 26 -6.46 4.37 -1.52
N LYS A 27 -7.67 4.92 -1.69
CA LYS A 27 -8.86 4.45 -0.96
C LYS A 27 -9.35 3.07 -1.40
N LEU A 28 -8.96 2.61 -2.58
CA LEU A 28 -9.35 1.32 -3.15
C LEU A 28 -8.23 0.28 -3.06
N ASP A 29 -7.12 0.56 -2.35
CA ASP A 29 -5.92 -0.27 -2.28
C ASP A 29 -5.26 -0.59 -3.64
N ILE A 30 -5.64 0.11 -4.71
CA ILE A 30 -5.12 -0.09 -6.07
C ILE A 30 -3.66 0.38 -6.19
N VAL A 31 -3.31 1.46 -5.48
CA VAL A 31 -2.00 2.11 -5.52
C VAL A 31 -0.88 1.21 -4.98
N ARG A 32 -1.20 0.17 -4.21
CA ARG A 32 -0.17 -0.74 -3.67
C ARG A 32 0.43 -1.67 -4.75
N ASN A 33 -0.20 -1.76 -5.93
CA ASN A 33 0.31 -2.52 -7.06
C ASN A 33 1.10 -1.62 -8.02
N ASN A 34 2.43 -1.80 -8.05
CA ASN A 34 3.33 -1.03 -8.92
C ASN A 34 2.93 -1.06 -10.41
N VAL A 35 2.38 -2.19 -10.89
CA VAL A 35 1.92 -2.32 -12.28
C VAL A 35 0.77 -1.37 -12.57
N LEU A 36 -0.16 -1.19 -11.62
CA LEU A 36 -1.30 -0.29 -11.78
C LEU A 36 -0.87 1.18 -11.71
N ILE A 37 0.11 1.52 -10.87
CA ILE A 37 0.72 2.86 -10.89
C ILE A 37 1.36 3.13 -12.26
N THR A 38 2.15 2.19 -12.80
CA THR A 38 2.77 2.37 -14.12
C THR A 38 1.71 2.49 -15.23
N ALA A 39 0.64 1.70 -15.15
CA ALA A 39 -0.49 1.81 -16.07
C ALA A 39 -1.18 3.18 -15.97
N LEU A 40 -1.33 3.76 -14.77
CA LEU A 40 -1.88 5.10 -14.58
C LEU A 40 -1.07 6.17 -15.32
N VAL A 41 0.26 6.07 -15.35
CA VAL A 41 1.11 7.02 -16.10
C VAL A 41 0.78 7.02 -17.60
N LEU A 42 0.41 5.86 -18.16
CA LEU A 42 0.01 5.73 -19.58
C LEU A 42 -1.44 6.14 -19.83
N ILE A 43 -2.33 5.88 -18.87
CA ILE A 43 -3.77 6.13 -18.99
C ILE A 43 -4.11 7.61 -18.74
N VAL A 44 -3.40 8.29 -17.84
CA VAL A 44 -3.66 9.70 -17.47
C VAL A 44 -3.68 10.64 -18.68
N PRO A 45 -2.70 10.62 -19.60
CA PRO A 45 -2.75 11.46 -20.80
C PRO A 45 -4.01 11.20 -21.64
N ILE A 46 -4.38 9.92 -21.81
CA ILE A 46 -5.56 9.51 -22.61
C ILE A 46 -6.84 10.02 -21.96
N LEU A 47 -7.01 9.82 -20.66
CA LEU A 47 -8.17 10.31 -19.91
C LEU A 47 -8.23 11.84 -19.93
N TRP A 48 -7.09 12.52 -19.86
CA TRP A 48 -7.05 13.97 -19.87
C TRP A 48 -7.62 14.59 -21.15
N VAL A 49 -7.56 13.91 -22.31
CA VAL A 49 -8.18 14.39 -23.56
C VAL A 49 -9.66 14.68 -23.37
N MET A 50 -10.37 13.83 -22.63
CA MET A 50 -11.79 13.99 -22.35
C MET A 50 -12.05 15.21 -21.47
N PHE A 51 -11.27 15.36 -20.40
CA PHE A 51 -11.35 16.51 -19.49
C PHE A 51 -10.97 17.82 -20.17
N GLU A 52 -9.87 17.85 -20.93
CA GLU A 52 -9.44 19.04 -21.67
C GLU A 52 -10.52 19.47 -22.66
N THR A 53 -11.12 18.55 -23.41
CA THR A 53 -12.21 18.85 -24.35
C THR A 53 -13.38 19.52 -23.62
N LEU A 54 -13.76 18.99 -22.45
CA LEU A 54 -14.84 19.52 -21.62
C LEU A 54 -14.50 20.92 -21.07
N PHE A 55 -13.30 21.10 -20.52
CA PHE A 55 -12.82 22.37 -19.99
C PHE A 55 -12.74 23.46 -21.07
N LEU A 56 -12.19 23.13 -22.24
CA LEU A 56 -12.11 24.06 -23.37
C LEU A 56 -13.49 24.46 -23.90
N LYS A 57 -14.46 23.53 -23.93
CA LYS A 57 -15.83 23.83 -24.36
C LYS A 57 -16.55 24.76 -23.37
N ILE A 58 -16.49 24.45 -22.07
CA ILE A 58 -17.25 25.16 -21.04
C ILE A 58 -16.58 26.50 -20.70
N PHE A 59 -15.29 26.49 -20.39
CA PHE A 59 -14.56 27.63 -19.83
C PHE A 59 -13.67 28.36 -20.85
N GLY A 60 -13.35 27.72 -21.97
CA GLY A 60 -12.38 28.23 -22.95
C GLY A 60 -10.92 28.12 -22.51
N THR A 61 -10.64 27.37 -21.44
CA THR A 61 -9.30 27.15 -20.87
C THR A 61 -9.30 25.91 -19.96
N THR A 62 -8.12 25.36 -19.67
CA THR A 62 -7.90 24.29 -18.67
C THR A 62 -7.39 24.89 -17.36
N PRO A 63 -7.47 24.18 -16.21
CA PRO A 63 -6.98 24.69 -14.93
C PRO A 63 -5.55 25.26 -14.98
N GLY A 64 -4.59 24.52 -15.54
CA GLY A 64 -3.21 24.95 -15.68
C GLY A 64 -3.05 26.13 -16.65
N LYS A 65 -3.78 26.15 -17.76
CA LYS A 65 -3.79 27.28 -18.71
C LYS A 65 -4.39 28.53 -18.08
N ALA A 66 -5.47 28.40 -17.31
CA ALA A 66 -6.13 29.49 -16.60
C ALA A 66 -5.19 30.12 -15.57
N LEU A 67 -4.44 29.29 -14.85
CA LEU A 67 -3.46 29.73 -13.87
C LEU A 67 -2.35 30.57 -14.52
N LEU A 68 -1.94 30.22 -15.75
CA LEU A 68 -0.96 30.97 -16.53
C LEU A 68 -1.54 32.04 -17.47
N GLY A 69 -2.85 32.30 -17.37
CA GLY A 69 -3.54 33.36 -18.13
C GLY A 69 -3.64 33.08 -19.63
N ILE A 70 -3.63 31.82 -20.03
CA ILE A 70 -3.81 31.36 -21.39
C ILE A 70 -5.30 31.06 -21.59
N ARG A 71 -5.92 31.70 -22.58
CA ARG A 71 -7.34 31.46 -22.92
C ARG A 71 -7.54 31.41 -24.42
N LEU A 72 -8.49 30.60 -24.88
CA LEU A 72 -8.93 30.64 -26.26
C LEU A 72 -9.57 31.99 -26.58
N LYS A 73 -9.28 32.53 -27.76
CA LYS A 73 -9.88 33.75 -28.30
C LYS A 73 -11.37 33.56 -28.58
N GLU A 74 -11.74 32.39 -29.10
CA GLU A 74 -13.11 32.01 -29.43
C GLU A 74 -13.44 30.63 -28.87
N LYS A 75 -14.71 30.40 -28.51
CA LYS A 75 -15.16 29.07 -28.05
C LYS A 75 -15.18 28.12 -29.25
N LEU A 76 -14.48 27.00 -29.12
CA LEU A 76 -14.44 25.95 -30.13
C LEU A 76 -15.67 25.03 -30.02
N SER A 77 -16.13 24.51 -31.17
CA SER A 77 -17.11 23.42 -31.19
C SER A 77 -16.53 22.14 -30.59
N LEU A 78 -17.39 21.25 -30.08
CA LEU A 78 -16.95 20.00 -29.41
C LEU A 78 -15.98 19.18 -30.28
N LYS A 79 -16.28 19.03 -31.58
CA LYS A 79 -15.43 18.30 -32.53
C LYS A 79 -14.05 18.93 -32.68
N LYS A 80 -13.98 20.27 -32.78
CA LYS A 80 -12.70 20.99 -32.88
C LYS A 80 -11.90 20.89 -31.58
N SER A 81 -12.56 21.01 -30.42
CA SER A 81 -11.90 20.83 -29.11
C SER A 81 -11.33 19.43 -28.95
N PHE A 82 -12.08 18.39 -29.34
CA PHE A 82 -11.63 17.00 -29.23
C PHE A 82 -10.43 16.69 -30.12
N ILE A 83 -10.49 17.05 -31.42
CA ILE A 83 -9.37 16.87 -32.35
C ILE A 83 -8.13 17.59 -31.82
N ARG A 84 -8.30 18.82 -31.30
CA ARG A 84 -7.20 19.61 -30.73
C ARG A 84 -6.58 18.92 -29.53
N SER A 85 -7.38 18.41 -28.61
CA SER A 85 -6.90 17.67 -27.43
C SER A 85 -6.19 16.37 -27.80
N LEU A 86 -6.71 15.64 -28.79
CA LEU A 86 -6.09 14.43 -29.32
C LEU A 86 -4.74 14.71 -29.98
N CYS A 87 -4.66 15.74 -30.84
CA CYS A 87 -3.38 16.18 -31.43
C CYS A 87 -2.37 16.59 -30.36
N SER A 88 -2.85 17.05 -29.21
CA SER A 88 -2.02 17.45 -28.07
C SER A 88 -1.31 16.28 -27.39
N LEU A 89 -1.75 15.03 -27.60
CA LEU A 89 -1.09 13.82 -27.10
C LEU A 89 0.20 13.49 -27.85
N CYS A 90 0.32 13.87 -29.12
CA CYS A 90 1.52 13.59 -29.89
C CYS A 90 2.68 14.49 -29.40
N PRO A 91 3.79 13.92 -28.91
CA PRO A 91 4.97 14.70 -28.52
C PRO A 91 5.50 15.56 -29.67
N LEU A 92 5.38 15.06 -30.90
CA LEU A 92 5.73 15.75 -32.15
C LEU A 92 4.87 17.02 -32.40
N PHE A 93 3.67 17.10 -31.84
CA PHE A 93 2.80 18.28 -31.96
C PHE A 93 3.10 19.38 -30.93
N ILE A 94 3.91 19.09 -29.89
CA ILE A 94 4.48 20.15 -29.04
C ILE A 94 5.42 21.04 -29.87
N PHE A 95 6.10 20.44 -30.86
CA PHE A 95 7.01 21.13 -31.78
C PHE A 95 6.33 21.66 -33.03
N LYS A 96 5.16 21.13 -33.40
CA LYS A 96 4.38 21.69 -34.52
C LYS A 96 3.79 23.03 -34.09
N LYS A 97 4.09 24.06 -34.86
CA LYS A 97 3.66 25.46 -34.68
C LYS A 97 2.12 25.56 -34.81
N VAL A 98 1.37 25.15 -33.79
CA VAL A 98 -0.11 25.20 -33.81
C VAL A 98 -0.62 26.55 -33.31
N GLU A 99 -1.02 27.34 -34.32
CA GLU A 99 -2.11 28.31 -34.50
C GLU A 99 -2.40 29.44 -33.48
N PRO A 100 -2.80 30.63 -34.00
CA PRO A 100 -2.85 31.94 -33.31
C PRO A 100 -4.02 32.17 -32.34
N ASP A 101 -4.81 31.15 -31.99
CA ASP A 101 -6.09 31.34 -31.27
C ASP A 101 -5.98 31.52 -29.75
N PHE A 102 -4.76 31.56 -29.18
CA PHE A 102 -4.60 31.77 -27.74
C PHE A 102 -4.26 33.24 -27.44
N VAL A 103 -5.08 33.84 -26.59
CA VAL A 103 -4.80 35.14 -26.00
C VAL A 103 -3.98 34.92 -24.73
N TYR A 104 -2.84 35.60 -24.64
CA TYR A 104 -2.00 35.61 -23.46
C TYR A 104 -2.31 36.85 -22.65
N LYS A 105 -2.95 36.69 -21.50
CA LYS A 105 -3.01 37.78 -20.54
C LYS A 105 -1.66 37.84 -19.81
N ASN A 106 -1.12 39.05 -19.65
CA ASN A 106 0.13 39.24 -18.94
C ASN A 106 -0.06 38.76 -17.49
N CYS A 107 0.45 37.58 -17.17
CA CYS A 107 0.43 37.04 -15.82
C CYS A 107 1.63 37.58 -15.05
N GLY A 108 1.37 38.21 -13.91
CA GLY A 108 2.41 38.59 -12.97
C GLY A 108 3.23 37.39 -12.54
N ILE A 109 4.50 37.65 -12.21
CA ILE A 109 5.49 36.65 -11.77
C ILE A 109 4.96 35.76 -10.62
N SER A 110 4.07 36.30 -9.77
CA SER A 110 3.45 35.57 -8.67
C SER A 110 2.77 34.26 -9.09
N ARG A 111 2.05 34.23 -10.22
CA ARG A 111 1.39 33.00 -10.68
C ARG A 111 2.36 31.95 -11.18
N LEU A 112 3.50 32.38 -11.72
CA LEU A 112 4.57 31.48 -12.13
C LEU A 112 5.24 30.86 -10.91
N ILE A 113 5.50 31.66 -9.87
CA ILE A 113 6.03 31.17 -8.58
C ILE A 113 5.09 30.12 -7.97
N VAL A 114 3.78 30.38 -7.92
CA VAL A 114 2.79 29.41 -7.39
C VAL A 114 2.81 28.10 -8.19
N SER A 115 2.92 28.17 -9.52
CA SER A 115 3.02 26.97 -10.37
C SER A 115 4.24 26.12 -10.01
N VAL A 116 5.40 26.77 -9.85
CA VAL A 116 6.65 26.09 -9.51
C VAL A 116 6.57 25.47 -8.12
N LEU A 117 6.06 26.21 -7.12
CA LEU A 117 5.90 25.70 -5.76
C LEU A 117 4.98 24.47 -5.70
N MET A 118 3.88 24.47 -6.45
CA MET A 118 2.97 23.33 -6.52
C MET A 118 3.66 22.09 -7.12
N ILE A 119 4.45 22.27 -8.18
CA ILE A 119 5.22 21.17 -8.80
C ILE A 119 6.25 20.63 -7.82
N THR A 120 7.01 21.51 -7.17
CA THR A 120 8.00 21.11 -6.17
C THR A 120 7.35 20.33 -5.04
N ALA A 121 6.26 20.85 -4.46
CA ALA A 121 5.51 20.17 -3.40
C ALA A 121 5.03 18.78 -3.84
N PHE A 122 4.59 18.64 -5.09
CA PHE A 122 4.18 17.35 -5.64
C PHE A 122 5.35 16.36 -5.71
N THR A 123 6.48 16.78 -6.28
CA THR A 123 7.68 15.94 -6.41
C THR A 123 8.34 15.61 -5.06
N THR A 124 8.29 16.52 -4.09
CA THR A 124 8.86 16.24 -2.75
C THR A 124 7.96 15.33 -1.94
N SER A 125 6.64 15.42 -2.10
CA SER A 125 5.69 14.52 -1.40
C SER A 125 5.91 13.05 -1.72
N SER A 126 6.30 12.70 -2.96
CA SER A 126 6.62 11.30 -3.29
C SER A 126 7.91 10.83 -2.63
N ILE A 127 8.91 11.71 -2.51
CA ILE A 127 10.18 11.39 -1.82
C ILE A 127 9.94 11.23 -0.32
N ILE A 128 9.17 12.14 0.29
CA ILE A 128 8.80 12.08 1.71
C ILE A 128 7.97 10.83 1.98
N TRP A 129 7.06 10.45 1.08
CA TRP A 129 6.28 9.22 1.22
C TRP A 129 7.18 7.97 1.26
N ASP A 130 8.18 7.89 0.38
CA ASP A 130 9.17 6.81 0.37
C ASP A 130 10.07 6.83 1.63
N GLN A 131 10.34 8.02 2.21
CA GLN A 131 11.09 8.14 3.46
C GLN A 131 10.26 7.80 4.71
N MET A 132 8.97 8.14 4.72
CA MET A 132 8.04 7.83 5.82
C MET A 132 7.56 6.38 5.80
N HIS A 133 7.53 5.76 4.63
CA HIS A 133 7.31 4.33 4.46
C HIS A 133 8.59 3.73 3.91
N PRO A 134 9.70 3.72 4.70
CA PRO A 134 10.93 3.11 4.23
C PRO A 134 10.54 1.72 3.75
N ARG A 135 10.76 1.46 2.46
CA ARG A 135 10.74 0.08 1.96
C ARG A 135 11.55 -0.68 2.98
N SER A 136 10.97 -1.71 3.59
CA SER A 136 11.58 -2.62 4.56
C SER A 136 12.68 -3.47 3.91
N THR A 137 13.50 -2.84 3.06
CA THR A 137 14.86 -3.19 2.68
C THR A 137 15.86 -2.62 3.66
N ALA A 138 15.45 -2.25 4.88
CA ALA A 138 16.34 -2.46 6.01
C ALA A 138 16.66 -3.95 5.99
N THR A 139 17.77 -4.29 5.35
CA THR A 139 18.47 -5.54 5.52
C THR A 139 18.33 -5.91 6.99
N PHE A 140 17.67 -7.03 7.24
CA PHE A 140 17.62 -7.73 8.51
C PHE A 140 19.08 -7.97 8.96
N SER A 141 19.78 -6.94 9.43
CA SER A 141 20.92 -7.12 10.29
C SER A 141 20.29 -7.51 11.61
N MET A 142 20.00 -8.80 11.75
CA MET A 142 19.73 -9.39 13.05
C MET A 142 20.81 -8.86 13.96
N HIS A 143 20.46 -8.03 14.93
CA HIS A 143 21.33 -7.74 16.05
C HIS A 143 21.42 -9.06 16.81
N THR A 144 22.33 -9.93 16.37
CA THR A 144 22.57 -11.26 16.93
C THR A 144 22.88 -11.21 18.43
N GLU A 145 23.23 -10.03 18.94
CA GLU A 145 23.44 -9.74 20.36
C GLU A 145 22.15 -9.83 21.19
N GLU A 146 20.95 -9.64 20.61
CA GLU A 146 19.68 -9.66 21.36
C GLU A 146 19.10 -11.08 21.54
N TYR A 147 19.66 -12.09 20.86
CA TYR A 147 19.15 -13.47 20.86
C TYR A 147 20.09 -14.48 21.53
N THR A 148 21.08 -14.02 22.31
CA THR A 148 22.13 -14.92 22.87
C THR A 148 21.57 -16.05 23.73
N ASP A 149 20.39 -15.85 24.34
CA ASP A 149 19.73 -16.84 25.20
C ASP A 149 18.60 -17.60 24.50
N TRP A 150 18.34 -17.32 23.22
CA TRP A 150 17.22 -17.91 22.48
C TRP A 150 17.67 -19.08 21.62
N THR A 151 16.91 -20.17 21.67
CA THR A 151 17.18 -21.37 20.89
C THR A 151 16.58 -21.25 19.48
N PRO A 152 17.38 -21.42 18.41
CA PRO A 152 16.84 -21.44 17.05
C PRO A 152 16.03 -22.71 16.82
N HIS A 153 14.84 -22.55 16.25
CA HIS A 153 14.04 -23.61 15.65
C HIS A 153 14.07 -23.43 14.13
N SER A 154 14.94 -24.18 13.48
CA SER A 154 15.09 -24.20 12.02
C SER A 154 14.41 -25.45 11.44
N GLY A 155 13.38 -25.23 10.63
CA GLY A 155 12.77 -26.26 9.80
C GLY A 155 12.97 -25.95 8.31
N ASP A 156 12.42 -26.80 7.44
CA ASP A 156 12.50 -26.60 5.98
C ASP A 156 11.80 -25.30 5.52
N LEU A 157 10.85 -24.81 6.32
CA LEU A 157 9.90 -23.76 5.93
C LEU A 157 10.27 -22.39 6.46
N PHE A 158 10.88 -22.34 7.64
CA PHE A 158 11.24 -21.13 8.32
C PHE A 158 12.30 -21.42 9.38
N THR A 159 12.93 -20.34 9.85
CA THR A 159 13.68 -20.30 11.10
C THR A 159 13.01 -19.29 12.03
N ILE A 160 12.87 -19.62 13.31
CA ILE A 160 12.41 -18.69 14.35
C ILE A 160 13.19 -18.96 15.63
N TYR A 161 13.38 -17.95 16.47
CA TYR A 161 14.08 -18.13 17.74
C TYR A 161 13.05 -18.19 18.87
N PHE A 162 13.17 -19.20 19.74
CA PHE A 162 12.33 -19.34 20.92
C PHE A 162 13.15 -19.16 22.21
N PRO A 163 12.57 -18.58 23.26
CA PRO A 163 13.24 -18.41 24.55
C PRO A 163 13.41 -19.73 25.33
N ALA A 164 12.73 -20.81 24.91
CA ALA A 164 12.91 -22.15 25.42
C ALA A 164 12.70 -23.16 24.28
N LYS A 165 13.09 -24.43 24.48
CA LYS A 165 12.90 -25.47 23.46
C LYS A 165 11.40 -25.65 23.15
N PRO A 166 10.96 -25.45 21.90
CA PRO A 166 9.53 -25.55 21.58
C PRO A 166 9.07 -27.00 21.46
N GLU A 167 7.82 -27.23 21.82
CA GLU A 167 7.09 -28.47 21.56
C GLU A 167 6.27 -28.32 20.28
N SER A 168 6.28 -29.35 19.43
CA SER A 168 5.54 -29.38 18.17
C SER A 168 4.27 -30.19 18.33
N THR A 169 3.16 -29.63 17.86
CA THR A 169 1.86 -30.30 17.78
C THR A 169 1.31 -30.17 16.38
N THR A 170 0.59 -31.20 15.93
CA THR A 170 -0.13 -31.18 14.66
C THR A 170 -1.58 -31.41 14.97
N ASP A 171 -2.41 -30.46 14.55
CA ASP A 171 -3.84 -30.44 14.75
C ASP A 171 -4.54 -30.20 13.40
N THR A 172 -5.86 -30.20 13.40
CA THR A 172 -6.70 -29.99 12.23
C THR A 172 -7.55 -28.74 12.45
N LEU A 173 -7.34 -27.73 11.61
CA LEU A 173 -8.17 -26.52 11.61
C LEU A 173 -9.49 -26.84 10.91
N VAL A 174 -10.53 -27.01 11.72
CA VAL A 174 -11.89 -27.23 11.24
C VAL A 174 -12.39 -25.98 10.52
N LEU A 175 -12.84 -26.16 9.28
CA LEU A 175 -13.46 -25.10 8.49
C LEU A 175 -15.00 -25.28 8.46
N PRO A 176 -15.77 -24.24 8.07
CA PRO A 176 -17.21 -24.37 7.88
C PRO A 176 -17.57 -25.46 6.86
N GLU A 177 -18.77 -26.05 6.98
CA GLU A 177 -19.27 -27.29 6.34
C GLU A 177 -19.02 -27.50 4.83
N ASP A 178 -18.58 -26.48 4.10
CA ASP A 178 -18.32 -26.52 2.65
C ASP A 178 -16.82 -26.66 2.27
N TYR A 179 -15.92 -26.76 3.25
CA TYR A 179 -14.47 -26.79 3.00
C TYR A 179 -13.78 -27.96 3.71
N ASP A 180 -12.77 -28.52 3.05
CA ASP A 180 -11.89 -29.51 3.66
C ASP A 180 -11.10 -28.88 4.81
N ASP A 181 -11.00 -29.62 5.92
CA ASP A 181 -10.20 -29.18 7.05
C ASP A 181 -8.73 -29.01 6.66
N LEU A 182 -8.06 -28.06 7.33
CA LEU A 182 -6.68 -27.73 7.01
C LEU A 182 -5.72 -28.30 8.06
N PRO A 183 -4.63 -28.98 7.68
CA PRO A 183 -3.62 -29.40 8.64
C PRO A 183 -2.94 -28.17 9.25
N LEU A 184 -2.85 -28.12 10.57
CA LEU A 184 -2.24 -27.05 11.32
C LEU A 184 -1.07 -27.61 12.12
N THR A 185 0.13 -27.11 11.85
CA THR A 185 1.30 -27.43 12.67
C THR A 185 1.62 -26.24 13.55
N GLU A 186 1.80 -26.48 14.84
CA GLU A 186 2.07 -25.43 15.82
C GLU A 186 3.27 -25.79 16.70
N HIS A 187 4.16 -24.82 16.87
CA HIS A 187 5.32 -24.89 17.76
C HIS A 187 5.11 -23.92 18.92
N LYS A 188 5.18 -24.41 20.16
CA LYS A 188 4.90 -23.64 21.38
C LYS A 188 6.04 -23.75 22.39
N ALA A 189 6.36 -22.64 23.06
CA ALA A 189 7.26 -22.60 24.19
C ALA A 189 6.76 -21.62 25.24
N SER A 190 6.94 -21.92 26.53
CA SER A 190 6.53 -21.05 27.63
C SER A 190 7.76 -20.61 28.45
N LEU A 191 7.88 -19.32 28.73
CA LEU A 191 8.90 -18.77 29.63
C LEU A 191 8.26 -17.68 30.50
N ASN A 192 8.44 -17.77 31.83
CA ASN A 192 7.98 -16.75 32.79
C ASN A 192 6.49 -16.37 32.66
N SER A 193 5.61 -17.36 32.44
CA SER A 193 4.16 -17.15 32.20
C SER A 193 3.80 -16.45 30.90
N ILE A 194 4.74 -16.34 29.97
CA ILE A 194 4.52 -15.87 28.60
C ILE A 194 4.61 -17.09 27.67
N ASP A 195 3.55 -17.30 26.89
CA ASP A 195 3.48 -18.39 25.92
C ASP A 195 3.79 -17.84 24.52
N TYR A 196 4.83 -18.38 23.89
CA TYR A 196 5.27 -18.05 22.53
C TYR A 196 4.83 -19.15 21.59
N SER A 197 4.26 -18.79 20.45
CA SER A 197 3.82 -19.79 19.47
C SER A 197 3.96 -19.34 18.03
N ILE A 198 4.26 -20.29 17.16
CA ILE A 198 4.09 -20.16 15.71
C ILE A 198 3.28 -21.32 15.19
N ALA A 199 2.20 -21.03 14.49
CA ALA A 199 1.40 -22.01 13.78
C ALA A 199 1.42 -21.72 12.28
N TYR A 200 1.31 -22.77 11.46
CA TYR A 200 1.17 -22.61 10.02
C TYR A 200 0.28 -23.66 9.38
N THR A 201 -0.35 -23.28 8.28
CA THR A 201 -1.16 -24.16 7.44
C THR A 201 -1.01 -23.80 5.96
N THR A 202 -1.31 -24.77 5.09
CA THR A 202 -1.32 -24.58 3.63
C THR A 202 -2.72 -24.21 3.16
N MET A 203 -2.83 -23.03 2.55
CA MET A 203 -4.08 -22.48 2.06
C MET A 203 -4.52 -23.16 0.76
N PRO A 204 -5.82 -23.42 0.56
CA PRO A 204 -6.33 -23.92 -0.70
C PRO A 204 -6.03 -22.97 -1.87
N LYS A 205 -5.61 -23.50 -3.02
CA LYS A 205 -5.31 -22.70 -4.23
C LYS A 205 -6.48 -21.81 -4.67
N ALA A 206 -7.71 -22.24 -4.39
CA ALA A 206 -8.92 -21.46 -4.69
C ALA A 206 -8.95 -20.13 -3.94
N TRP A 207 -8.44 -20.09 -2.70
CA TRP A 207 -8.44 -18.89 -1.86
C TRP A 207 -7.34 -17.91 -2.24
N LEU A 208 -6.23 -18.39 -2.83
CA LEU A 208 -5.13 -17.55 -3.31
C LEU A 208 -5.50 -16.66 -4.50
N LYS A 209 -6.74 -16.77 -5.02
CA LYS A 209 -7.30 -15.82 -5.99
C LYS A 209 -7.67 -14.48 -5.36
N TYR A 210 -7.86 -14.44 -4.04
CA TYR A 210 -8.13 -13.21 -3.29
C TYR A 210 -6.81 -12.52 -2.91
N SER A 211 -6.88 -11.23 -2.57
CA SER A 211 -5.68 -10.50 -2.15
C SER A 211 -5.17 -10.99 -0.79
N ASN A 212 -3.84 -11.04 -0.60
CA ASN A 212 -3.23 -11.48 0.65
C ASN A 212 -3.77 -10.71 1.87
N SER A 213 -3.88 -9.38 1.77
CA SER A 213 -4.49 -8.55 2.82
C SER A 213 -5.89 -9.00 3.20
N MET A 214 -6.71 -9.38 2.22
CA MET A 214 -8.08 -9.83 2.45
C MET A 214 -8.05 -11.18 3.19
N ILE A 215 -7.28 -12.15 2.70
CA ILE A 215 -7.17 -13.48 3.31
C ILE A 215 -6.70 -13.37 4.76
N ILE A 216 -5.61 -12.63 5.02
CA ILE A 216 -5.06 -12.41 6.37
C ILE A 216 -6.11 -11.74 7.27
N LYS A 217 -6.75 -10.65 6.80
CA LYS A 217 -7.75 -9.92 7.57
C LYS A 217 -8.93 -10.80 7.97
N TYR A 218 -9.43 -11.63 7.07
CA TYR A 218 -10.54 -12.54 7.36
C TYR A 218 -10.10 -13.69 8.26
N SER A 219 -8.86 -14.16 8.13
CA SER A 219 -8.30 -15.21 9.00
C SER A 219 -8.22 -14.77 10.46
N VAL A 220 -7.76 -13.55 10.74
CA VAL A 220 -7.78 -12.98 12.12
C VAL A 220 -9.23 -12.85 12.64
N LYS A 221 -10.18 -12.49 11.78
CA LYS A 221 -11.60 -12.38 12.17
C LYS A 221 -12.21 -13.76 12.45
N TYR A 222 -11.85 -14.76 11.65
CA TYR A 222 -12.29 -16.14 11.82
C TYR A 222 -11.76 -16.71 13.14
N MET A 223 -10.45 -16.60 13.39
CA MET A 223 -9.86 -17.05 14.65
C MET A 223 -10.53 -16.43 15.88
N ALA A 224 -10.73 -15.12 15.89
CA ALA A 224 -11.39 -14.46 17.02
C ALA A 224 -12.85 -14.89 17.24
N ARG A 225 -13.51 -15.43 16.21
CA ARG A 225 -14.88 -15.97 16.30
C ARG A 225 -14.88 -17.40 16.84
N GLU A 226 -13.93 -18.23 16.40
CA GLU A 226 -13.83 -19.62 16.82
C GLU A 226 -13.24 -19.78 18.24
N MET A 227 -12.44 -18.81 18.69
CA MET A 227 -11.96 -18.77 20.06
C MET A 227 -13.06 -18.25 21.01
N GLU A 228 -13.54 -19.09 21.91
CA GLU A 228 -14.50 -18.71 22.95
C GLU A 228 -14.04 -17.47 23.73
N ASP A 229 -14.99 -16.59 24.06
CA ASP A 229 -14.77 -15.38 24.86
C ASP A 229 -13.65 -14.47 24.35
N THR A 230 -13.43 -14.45 23.03
CA THR A 230 -12.34 -13.69 22.41
C THR A 230 -12.83 -12.40 21.77
N THR A 231 -12.19 -11.29 22.10
CA THR A 231 -12.47 -9.97 21.52
C THR A 231 -11.23 -9.39 20.86
N ILE A 232 -11.41 -8.79 19.68
CA ILE A 232 -10.32 -8.10 18.99
C ILE A 232 -10.19 -6.71 19.61
N VAL A 233 -9.08 -6.45 20.29
CA VAL A 233 -8.75 -5.15 20.90
C VAL A 233 -8.23 -4.19 19.85
N SER A 234 -7.27 -4.65 19.04
CA SER A 234 -6.65 -3.83 18.00
C SER A 234 -6.24 -4.66 16.79
N ARG A 235 -6.10 -3.98 15.66
CA ARG A 235 -5.63 -4.56 14.40
C ARG A 235 -4.95 -3.47 13.58
N ALA A 236 -3.72 -3.73 13.14
CA ALA A 236 -2.95 -2.83 12.29
C ALA A 236 -2.33 -3.59 11.13
N TYR A 237 -2.23 -2.96 9.97
CA TYR A 237 -1.42 -3.51 8.88
C TYR A 237 0.06 -3.32 9.20
N ALA A 238 0.83 -4.37 9.00
CA ALA A 238 2.26 -4.40 9.23
C ALA A 238 3.00 -4.92 8.00
N GLN A 239 4.32 -4.86 8.05
CA GLN A 239 5.21 -5.46 7.07
C GLN A 239 6.20 -6.34 7.83
N HIS A 240 6.39 -7.56 7.35
CA HIS A 240 7.39 -8.49 7.86
C HIS A 240 8.36 -8.81 6.73
N GLY A 241 9.51 -8.12 6.74
CA GLY A 241 10.42 -8.11 5.59
C GLY A 241 9.69 -7.61 4.32
N PRO A 242 9.70 -8.36 3.20
CA PRO A 242 8.96 -8.00 1.99
C PRO A 242 7.49 -8.42 2.01
N HIS A 243 7.03 -9.09 3.09
CA HIS A 243 5.71 -9.70 3.15
C HIS A 243 4.70 -8.84 3.92
N GLN A 244 3.48 -8.77 3.39
CA GLN A 244 2.38 -8.11 4.08
C GLN A 244 1.96 -8.92 5.31
N ALA A 245 1.74 -8.23 6.42
CA ALA A 245 1.28 -8.82 7.65
C ALA A 245 0.13 -8.00 8.26
N VAL A 246 -0.57 -8.61 9.21
CA VAL A 246 -1.51 -7.93 10.09
C VAL A 246 -1.11 -8.25 11.51
N ASP A 247 -0.83 -7.20 12.28
CA ASP A 247 -0.64 -7.26 13.71
C ASP A 247 -2.00 -7.11 14.38
N TYR A 248 -2.24 -7.89 15.42
CA TYR A 248 -3.50 -7.91 16.14
C TYR A 248 -3.28 -8.15 17.62
N VAL A 249 -4.21 -7.64 18.41
CA VAL A 249 -4.28 -7.89 19.85
C VAL A 249 -5.67 -8.44 20.15
N LEU A 250 -5.72 -9.61 20.78
CA LEU A 250 -6.95 -10.25 21.25
C LEU A 250 -6.95 -10.29 22.77
N ASN A 251 -8.14 -10.21 23.37
CA ASN A 251 -8.35 -10.59 24.77
C ASN A 251 -9.16 -11.88 24.79
N SER A 252 -8.65 -12.93 25.43
CA SER A 252 -9.28 -14.25 25.52
C SER A 252 -9.09 -14.84 26.92
N LYS A 253 -10.20 -15.21 27.59
CA LYS A 253 -10.21 -15.88 28.90
C LYS A 253 -9.30 -15.21 29.96
N GLY A 254 -9.28 -13.87 29.98
CA GLY A 254 -8.48 -13.07 30.92
C GLY A 254 -7.02 -12.83 30.51
N LYS A 255 -6.54 -13.46 29.42
CA LYS A 255 -5.22 -13.23 28.85
C LYS A 255 -5.27 -12.31 27.64
N GLN A 256 -4.15 -11.66 27.36
CA GLN A 256 -3.93 -10.88 26.15
C GLN A 256 -3.05 -11.68 25.19
N ILE A 257 -3.43 -11.69 23.91
CA ILE A 257 -2.72 -12.36 22.83
C ILE A 257 -2.29 -11.28 21.85
N THR A 258 -0.99 -11.03 21.76
CA THR A 258 -0.40 -10.16 20.75
C THR A 258 0.12 -11.05 19.64
N GLY A 259 -0.31 -10.82 18.40
CA GLY A 259 0.05 -11.69 17.29
C GLY A 259 0.27 -10.97 15.97
N ARG A 260 1.00 -11.64 15.08
CA ARG A 260 1.28 -11.24 13.71
C ARG A 260 0.88 -12.38 12.77
N MET A 261 0.07 -12.06 11.78
CA MET A 261 -0.36 -13.02 10.75
C MET A 261 0.14 -12.59 9.38
N LEU A 262 0.63 -13.54 8.60
CA LEU A 262 1.25 -13.32 7.30
C LEU A 262 0.98 -14.49 6.34
N LEU A 263 0.84 -14.17 5.05
CA LEU A 263 0.65 -15.14 3.98
C LEU A 263 1.86 -15.10 3.04
N ILE A 264 2.62 -16.19 3.00
CA ILE A 264 3.81 -16.33 2.16
C ILE A 264 3.59 -17.48 1.20
N LYS A 265 3.59 -17.18 -0.11
CA LYS A 265 3.19 -18.12 -1.17
C LYS A 265 1.77 -18.63 -0.87
N ASP A 266 1.63 -19.91 -0.54
CA ASP A 266 0.39 -20.59 -0.18
C ASP A 266 0.29 -20.92 1.32
N ARG A 267 1.19 -20.40 2.17
CA ARG A 267 1.26 -20.73 3.59
C ARG A 267 0.85 -19.56 4.47
N MET A 268 -0.14 -19.79 5.31
CA MET A 268 -0.53 -18.84 6.36
C MET A 268 0.27 -19.14 7.61
N TYR A 269 0.99 -18.15 8.12
CA TYR A 269 1.67 -18.22 9.41
C TYR A 269 0.96 -17.33 10.42
N LYS A 270 0.86 -17.84 11.64
CA LYS A 270 0.30 -17.19 12.83
C LYS A 270 1.37 -17.21 13.91
N ILE A 271 1.94 -16.05 14.23
CA ILE A 271 2.97 -15.89 15.27
C ILE A 271 2.31 -15.16 16.44
N GLU A 272 2.30 -15.73 17.63
CA GLU A 272 1.58 -15.19 18.78
C GLU A 272 2.42 -15.23 20.05
N VAL A 273 2.22 -14.22 20.90
CA VAL A 273 2.69 -14.16 22.27
C VAL A 273 1.48 -13.93 23.17
N THR A 274 1.23 -14.88 24.08
CA THR A 274 0.13 -14.83 25.04
C THR A 274 0.67 -14.50 26.43
N HIS A 275 0.04 -13.54 27.11
CA HIS A 275 0.51 -13.01 28.39
C HIS A 275 -0.63 -12.46 29.24
N GLU A 276 -0.31 -12.14 30.49
CA GLU A 276 -1.23 -11.40 31.38
C GLU A 276 -1.38 -9.94 30.91
N PRO A 277 -2.58 -9.34 30.94
CA PRO A 277 -2.83 -7.98 30.43
C PRO A 277 -2.01 -6.87 31.12
N SER A 278 -1.50 -7.12 32.33
CA SER A 278 -0.69 -6.16 33.09
C SER A 278 0.79 -6.14 32.69
N ALA A 279 1.26 -7.13 31.91
CA ALA A 279 2.65 -7.24 31.52
C ALA A 279 2.95 -6.38 30.29
N ASP A 280 3.92 -5.47 30.37
CA ASP A 280 4.46 -4.79 29.19
C ASP A 280 5.46 -5.72 28.49
N ILE A 281 4.96 -6.43 27.49
CA ILE A 281 5.75 -7.37 26.68
C ILE A 281 5.96 -6.89 25.25
N SER A 282 5.68 -5.61 24.98
CA SER A 282 5.62 -5.07 23.60
C SER A 282 6.94 -5.28 22.86
N HIS A 283 8.06 -5.12 23.58
CA HIS A 283 9.40 -5.32 23.04
C HIS A 283 9.70 -6.81 22.80
N GLN A 284 9.41 -7.70 23.75
CA GLN A 284 9.64 -9.14 23.63
C GLN A 284 8.79 -9.76 22.51
N ALA A 285 7.55 -9.31 22.36
CA ALA A 285 6.68 -9.73 21.27
C ALA A 285 7.26 -9.33 19.91
N GLU A 286 7.71 -8.08 19.76
CA GLU A 286 8.32 -7.62 18.51
C GLU A 286 9.63 -8.35 18.20
N LEU A 287 10.48 -8.62 19.21
CA LEU A 287 11.67 -9.46 19.04
C LEU A 287 11.31 -10.86 18.53
N PHE A 288 10.32 -11.50 19.15
CA PHE A 288 9.86 -12.82 18.69
C PHE A 288 9.34 -12.77 17.25
N PHE A 289 8.54 -11.77 16.91
CA PHE A 289 8.01 -11.61 15.56
C PHE A 289 9.10 -11.33 14.52
N GLN A 290 10.13 -10.57 14.87
CA GLN A 290 11.25 -10.28 13.99
C GLN A 290 12.19 -11.49 13.84
N SER A 291 12.26 -12.37 14.84
CA SER A 291 13.09 -13.57 14.77
C SER A 291 12.63 -14.58 13.70
N PHE A 292 11.38 -14.47 13.22
CA PHE A 292 10.85 -15.30 12.16
C PHE A 292 11.49 -14.95 10.80
N ILE A 293 12.08 -15.95 10.15
CA ILE A 293 12.65 -15.88 8.82
C ILE A 293 11.99 -16.96 7.96
N PRO A 294 11.19 -16.62 6.94
CA PRO A 294 10.66 -17.61 6.01
C PRO A 294 11.75 -18.08 5.02
N ASN A 295 11.75 -19.38 4.68
CA ASN A 295 12.67 -19.98 3.71
C ASN A 295 12.11 -19.97 2.26
#